data_AF-A0A6H1Q3W8-F1
#
_entry.id   AF-A0A6H1Q3W8-F1
#
_cell.length_a   1.000
_cell.length_b   1.000
_cell.length_c   1.000
_cell.angle_alpha   90.00
_cell.angle_beta   90.00
_cell.angle_gamma   90.00
#
_symmetry.space_group_name_H-M   'P 1'
#
loop_
_entity.id
_entity.type
_entity.pdbx_description
1 polymer ?
#
loop_
_entity_poly.entity_id
_entity_poly.type
_entity_poly.pdbx_seq_one_letter_code
_entity_poly.pdbx_strand_id
1 'polypeptide(L)'
;MILNKIIAGLFLLLFLNGCVQTASLLGPAYTLTSTGNIYQAGLSYGSNQAVKKITGKSATENIQSLVDNKKKKIKKEEKEEEFFALVKSRIEKTSKIIKLANQ
;
A
#
# COMPACT_ATOMS: atom_id res chain seq x y z
N MET A 1 -42.47 1.83 40.09
CA MET A 1 -42.40 2.82 38.99
C MET A 1 -41.04 3.51 38.88
N ILE A 2 -40.31 3.75 39.98
CA ILE A 2 -38.99 4.42 39.95
C ILE A 2 -37.85 3.53 39.38
N LEU A 3 -37.83 2.24 39.73
CA LEU A 3 -36.82 1.26 39.27
C LEU A 3 -36.81 1.10 37.74
N ASN A 4 -37.99 1.03 37.11
CA ASN A 4 -38.09 0.93 35.65
C ASN A 4 -37.56 2.19 34.94
N LYS A 5 -37.72 3.37 35.56
CA LYS A 5 -37.16 4.62 35.01
C LYS A 5 -35.64 4.69 35.17
N ILE A 6 -35.09 4.12 36.26
CA ILE A 6 -33.64 4.01 36.48
C ILE A 6 -33.01 3.03 35.49
N ILE A 7 -33.65 1.87 35.25
CA ILE A 7 -33.20 0.87 34.27
C ILE A 7 -33.24 1.43 32.85
N ALA A 8 -34.32 2.13 32.48
CA ALA A 8 -34.43 2.80 31.19
C ALA A 8 -33.36 3.91 31.03
N GLY A 9 -33.10 4.68 32.08
CA GLY A 9 -32.04 5.69 32.09
C GLY A 9 -30.65 5.10 31.93
N LEU A 10 -30.35 4.01 32.65
CA LEU A 10 -29.07 3.31 32.57
C LEU A 10 -28.84 2.69 31.18
N PHE A 11 -29.89 2.12 30.58
CA PHE A 11 -29.84 1.62 29.21
C PHE A 11 -29.54 2.76 28.22
N LEU A 12 -30.22 3.90 28.34
CA LEU A 12 -29.98 5.06 27.47
C LEU A 12 -28.56 5.63 27.62
N LEU A 13 -28.04 5.67 28.86
CA LEU A 13 -26.67 6.10 29.16
C LEU A 13 -25.62 5.17 28.54
N LEU A 14 -25.84 3.86 28.54
CA LEU A 14 -24.92 2.91 27.89
C LEU A 14 -24.91 3.06 26.36
N PHE A 15 -26.06 3.33 25.75
CA PHE A 15 -26.16 3.57 24.30
C PHE A 15 -25.55 4.92 23.87
N LEU A 16 -25.70 5.98 24.69
CA LEU A 16 -25.07 7.28 24.41
C LEU A 16 -23.55 7.26 24.63
N ASN A 17 -23.05 6.54 25.64
CA ASN A 17 -21.60 6.43 25.90
C ASN A 17 -20.91 5.39 24.99
N GLY A 18 -21.66 4.47 24.37
CA GLY A 18 -21.12 3.40 23.51
C GLY A 18 -20.53 3.86 22.18
N CYS A 19 -20.71 5.12 21.77
CA CYS A 19 -20.26 5.64 20.46
C CYS A 19 -18.80 6.13 20.45
N VAL A 20 -18.19 6.40 21.61
CA VAL A 20 -16.83 6.98 21.65
C VAL A 20 -15.74 5.92 21.70
N GLN A 21 -15.97 4.78 22.35
CA GLN A 21 -14.97 3.71 22.47
C GLN A 21 -15.00 2.73 21.28
N THR A 22 -16.16 2.57 20.67
CA THR A 22 -16.32 1.73 19.47
C THR A 22 -15.71 2.36 18.25
N ALA A 23 -15.43 3.67 18.16
CA ALA A 23 -14.89 4.28 16.93
C ALA A 23 -13.52 3.67 16.50
N SER A 24 -12.69 3.26 17.48
CA SER A 24 -11.43 2.54 17.22
C SER A 24 -11.65 1.05 16.91
N LEU A 25 -12.72 0.46 17.46
CA LEU A 25 -13.13 -0.93 17.21
C LEU A 25 -14.14 -1.05 16.05
N LEU A 26 -14.63 0.04 15.48
CA LEU A 26 -15.62 0.08 14.41
C LEU A 26 -14.95 -0.31 13.10
N GLY A 27 -13.65 -0.03 12.91
CA GLY A 27 -12.91 -0.58 11.77
C GLY A 27 -12.89 -2.12 11.75
N PRO A 28 -12.41 -2.78 12.83
CA PRO A 28 -12.43 -4.24 12.94
C PRO A 28 -13.84 -4.81 13.08
N ALA A 29 -14.71 -4.23 13.91
CA ALA A 29 -16.06 -4.74 14.14
C ALA A 29 -16.91 -4.66 12.88
N TYR A 30 -16.81 -3.60 12.06
CA TYR A 30 -17.54 -3.52 10.79
C TYR A 30 -17.00 -4.54 9.76
N THR A 31 -15.70 -4.85 9.79
CA THR A 31 -15.13 -5.94 8.98
C THR A 31 -15.62 -7.29 9.49
N LEU A 32 -15.62 -7.53 10.81
CA LEU A 32 -16.04 -8.78 11.44
C LEU A 32 -17.54 -9.04 11.31
N THR A 33 -18.38 -7.99 11.40
CA THR A 33 -19.83 -8.10 11.22
C THR A 33 -20.22 -8.21 9.75
N SER A 34 -19.49 -7.55 8.83
CA SER A 34 -19.74 -7.68 7.38
C SER A 34 -19.22 -8.99 6.77
N THR A 35 -18.16 -9.60 7.33
CA THR A 35 -17.66 -10.92 6.87
C THR A 35 -18.29 -12.09 7.62
N GLY A 36 -18.99 -11.87 8.74
CA GLY A 36 -19.74 -12.88 9.48
C GLY A 36 -18.90 -13.99 10.13
N ASN A 37 -17.57 -14.01 9.94
CA ASN A 37 -16.72 -15.08 10.42
C ASN A 37 -15.44 -14.54 11.10
N ILE A 38 -15.55 -14.34 12.41
CA ILE A 38 -14.44 -13.92 13.29
C ILE A 38 -13.24 -14.87 13.19
N TYR A 39 -13.47 -16.17 12.94
CA TYR A 39 -12.40 -17.15 12.76
C TYR A 39 -11.62 -16.93 11.46
N GLN A 40 -12.30 -16.60 10.37
CA GLN A 40 -11.64 -16.33 9.09
C GLN A 40 -10.86 -15.01 9.13
N ALA A 41 -11.41 -13.99 9.76
CA ALA A 41 -10.72 -12.72 9.97
C ALA A 41 -9.52 -12.88 10.93
N GLY A 42 -9.67 -13.65 12.00
CA GLY A 42 -8.61 -13.96 12.96
C GLY A 42 -7.47 -14.76 12.33
N LEU A 43 -7.80 -15.81 11.56
CA LEU A 43 -6.81 -16.58 10.82
C LEU A 43 -6.12 -15.74 9.74
N SER A 44 -6.87 -14.91 9.00
CA SER A 44 -6.29 -14.04 7.97
C SER A 44 -5.39 -12.96 8.57
N TYR A 45 -5.82 -12.32 9.66
CA TYR A 45 -5.03 -11.33 10.38
C TYR A 45 -3.79 -11.96 11.05
N GLY A 46 -3.97 -13.11 11.69
CA GLY A 46 -2.89 -13.90 12.29
C GLY A 46 -1.87 -14.37 11.26
N SER A 47 -2.33 -14.85 10.10
CA SER A 47 -1.46 -15.25 8.99
C SER A 47 -0.69 -14.06 8.42
N ASN A 48 -1.35 -12.91 8.24
CA ASN A 48 -0.68 -11.72 7.72
C ASN A 48 0.33 -11.13 8.74
N GLN A 49 0.02 -11.20 10.04
CA GLN A 49 0.96 -10.89 11.12
C GLN A 49 2.12 -11.89 11.18
N ALA A 50 1.86 -13.19 11.00
CA ALA A 50 2.91 -14.20 10.95
C ALA A 50 3.84 -13.97 9.76
N VAL A 51 3.30 -13.72 8.57
CA VAL A 51 4.06 -13.35 7.36
C VAL A 51 4.88 -12.07 7.61
N LYS A 52 4.30 -11.07 8.27
CA LYS A 52 5.01 -9.84 8.65
C LYS A 52 6.14 -10.09 9.65
N LYS A 53 5.94 -10.99 10.63
CA LYS A 53 6.95 -11.37 11.61
C LYS A 53 8.09 -12.18 11.01
N ILE A 54 7.81 -13.10 10.09
CA ILE A 54 8.85 -13.95 9.45
C ILE A 54 9.62 -13.21 8.34
N THR A 55 8.94 -12.40 7.52
CA THR A 55 9.58 -11.70 6.39
C THR A 55 10.04 -10.28 6.74
N GLY A 56 9.60 -9.74 7.87
CA GLY A 56 9.83 -8.35 8.27
C GLY A 56 9.04 -7.32 7.47
N LYS A 57 8.26 -7.75 6.46
CA LYS A 57 7.48 -6.88 5.56
C LYS A 57 6.02 -7.33 5.53
N SER A 58 5.09 -6.38 5.51
CA SER A 58 3.70 -6.70 5.21
C SER A 58 3.56 -7.16 3.75
N ALA A 59 2.51 -7.94 3.46
CA ALA A 59 2.21 -8.37 2.10
C ALA A 59 2.10 -7.18 1.13
N THR A 60 1.52 -6.06 1.58
CA THR A 60 1.41 -4.80 0.84
C THR A 60 2.76 -4.15 0.59
N GLU A 61 3.65 -4.07 1.58
CA GLU A 61 5.01 -3.54 1.41
C GLU A 61 5.84 -4.39 0.44
N ASN A 62 5.65 -5.71 0.46
CA ASN A 62 6.33 -6.59 -0.48
C ASN A 62 5.90 -6.31 -1.93
N ILE A 63 4.59 -6.17 -2.16
CA ILE A 63 4.05 -5.81 -3.49
C ILE A 63 4.53 -4.43 -3.93
N GLN A 64 4.52 -3.43 -3.04
CA GLN A 64 5.00 -2.09 -3.34
C GLN A 64 6.48 -2.08 -3.74
N SER A 65 7.31 -2.84 -3.01
CA SER A 65 8.74 -2.95 -3.32
C SER A 65 9.00 -3.59 -4.69
N LEU A 66 8.17 -4.53 -5.14
CA LEU A 66 8.27 -5.14 -6.46
C LEU A 66 7.90 -4.14 -7.57
N VAL A 67 6.84 -3.35 -7.37
CA VAL A 67 6.40 -2.33 -8.31
C VAL A 67 7.44 -1.21 -8.44
N ASP A 68 8.00 -0.74 -7.33
CA ASP A 68 9.01 0.32 -7.34
C ASP A 68 10.33 -0.15 -7.97
N ASN A 69 10.71 -1.42 -7.77
CA ASN A 69 11.88 -1.99 -8.43
C ASN A 69 11.67 -2.08 -9.95
N LYS A 70 10.48 -2.48 -10.41
CA LYS A 70 10.14 -2.52 -11.83
C LYS A 70 10.17 -1.12 -12.46
N LYS A 71 9.61 -0.11 -11.79
CA LYS A 71 9.67 1.30 -12.24
C LYS A 71 11.12 1.81 -12.33
N LYS A 72 11.97 1.44 -11.38
CA LYS A 72 13.39 1.82 -11.39
C LYS A 72 14.17 1.17 -12.55
N LYS A 73 13.86 -0.09 -12.89
CA LYS A 73 14.47 -0.77 -14.05
C LYS A 73 14.08 -0.10 -15.36
N ILE A 74 12.79 0.17 -15.57
CA ILE A 74 12.30 0.85 -16.79
C ILE A 74 12.97 2.21 -16.96
N LYS A 75 13.02 3.03 -15.89
CA LYS A 75 13.72 4.33 -15.93
C LYS A 75 15.22 4.23 -16.23
N LYS A 76 15.86 3.11 -15.86
CA LYS A 76 17.28 2.88 -16.14
C LYS A 76 17.49 2.51 -17.60
N GLU A 77 16.64 1.65 -18.15
CA GLU A 77 16.66 1.26 -19.56
C GLU A 77 16.41 2.49 -20.47
N GLU A 78 15.42 3.33 -20.16
CA GLU A 78 15.16 4.58 -20.90
C GLU A 78 16.38 5.53 -20.89
N LYS A 79 17.03 5.71 -19.73
CA LYS A 79 18.24 6.53 -19.60
C LYS A 79 19.42 6.00 -20.43
N GLU A 80 19.58 4.68 -20.49
CA GLU A 80 20.63 4.04 -21.27
C GLU A 80 20.36 4.24 -22.78
N GLU A 81 19.13 4.06 -23.24
CA GLU A 81 18.74 4.30 -24.64
C GLU A 81 18.93 5.76 -25.06
N GLU A 82 18.50 6.73 -24.24
CA GLU A 82 18.71 8.16 -24.49
C GLU A 82 20.20 8.50 -24.60
N PHE A 83 21.03 7.93 -23.73
CA PHE A 83 22.48 8.11 -23.77
C PHE A 83 23.09 7.56 -25.06
N PHE A 84 22.73 6.34 -25.47
CA PHE A 84 23.22 5.75 -26.72
C PHE A 84 22.77 6.55 -27.95
N ALA A 85 21.52 7.03 -27.98
CA ALA A 85 21.02 7.87 -29.06
C ALA A 85 21.82 9.18 -29.18
N LEU A 86 22.12 9.82 -28.05
CA LEU A 86 22.91 11.05 -27.99
C LEU A 86 24.36 10.82 -28.46
N VAL A 87 25.01 9.76 -27.98
CA VAL A 87 26.37 9.39 -28.40
C VAL A 87 26.42 9.11 -29.91
N LYS A 88 25.47 8.32 -30.42
CA LYS A 88 25.38 8.01 -31.86
C LYS A 88 25.22 9.28 -32.70
N SER A 89 24.36 10.21 -32.28
CA SER A 89 24.17 11.49 -32.96
C SER A 89 25.46 12.33 -33.00
N ARG A 90 26.22 12.36 -31.89
CA ARG A 90 27.51 13.07 -31.83
C ARG A 90 28.53 12.44 -32.78
N ILE A 91 28.67 11.11 -32.76
CA ILE A 91 29.59 10.38 -33.63
C ILE A 91 29.23 10.63 -35.10
N GLU A 92 27.95 10.59 -35.46
CA GLU A 92 27.52 10.80 -36.84
C GLU A 92 27.81 12.23 -37.32
N LYS A 93 27.58 13.24 -36.47
CA LYS A 93 27.93 14.64 -36.78
C LYS A 93 29.43 14.80 -36.99
N THR A 94 30.25 14.27 -36.09
CA THR A 94 31.71 14.32 -36.20
C THR A 94 32.20 13.57 -37.45
N SER A 95 31.62 12.42 -37.76
CA SER A 95 31.96 11.64 -38.96
C SER A 95 31.67 12.42 -40.24
N LYS A 96 30.54 13.12 -40.31
CA LYS A 96 30.20 14.00 -41.45
C LYS A 96 31.21 15.14 -41.61
N ILE A 97 31.59 15.78 -40.50
CA ILE A 97 32.60 16.86 -40.51
C ILE A 97 33.95 16.34 -41.02
N ILE A 98 34.42 15.20 -40.50
CA ILE A 98 35.70 14.61 -40.92
C ILE A 98 35.69 14.25 -42.41
N LYS A 99 34.59 13.69 -42.93
CA LYS A 99 34.47 13.38 -44.37
C LYS A 99 34.53 14.63 -45.24
N LEU A 100 33.89 15.72 -44.82
CA LEU A 100 33.92 16.99 -45.53
C LEU A 100 35.30 17.66 -45.46
N ALA A 101 36.04 17.49 -44.36
CA ALA A 101 37.37 18.05 -44.20
C ALA A 101 38.47 17.31 -45.01
N ASN A 102 38.21 16.07 -45.41
CA ASN A 102 39.12 15.24 -46.21
C ASN A 102 38.81 15.27 -47.72
N GLN A 103 37.87 16.11 -48.16
CA GLN A 103 37.50 16.33 -49.56
C GLN A 103 38.08 17.66 -50.04
#